data_AF-A0A536GB64-F1
#
_entry.id   AF-A0A536GB64-F1
#
_cell.length_a   1.000
_cell.length_b   1.000
_cell.length_c   1.000
_cell.angle_alpha   90.00
_cell.angle_beta   90.00
_cell.angle_gamma   90.00
#
_symmetry.space_group_name_H-M   'P 1'
#
loop_
_entity.id
_entity.type
_entity.pdbx_description
1 polymer ?
#
loop_
_entity_poly.entity_id
_entity_poly.type
_entity_poly.pdbx_seq_one_letter_code
_entity_poly.pdbx_strand_id
1 'polypeptide(L)'
;MGKATIKGSGTRQSPWELTTPSGSSQYLMYRDEAADPPAIVCIVGKTELRYQLRAIDDLHAMLKKHRDWMPLGSADEQKPAAEGTVEAWGRSPKNPAGGWYGLKKGLRGRFGMYMPPLLEALGLAEVEHNPKNNRMRAI
;
A
#
# COMPACT_ATOMS: atom_id res chain seq x y z
N MET A 1 -3.87 -6.09 -22.86
CA MET A 1 -4.00 -6.38 -21.41
C MET A 1 -5.20 -5.58 -20.91
N GLY A 2 -6.27 -6.26 -20.49
CA GLY A 2 -7.47 -5.59 -19.99
C GLY A 2 -7.18 -4.95 -18.64
N LYS A 3 -7.44 -3.65 -18.49
CA LYS A 3 -7.46 -3.00 -17.17
C LYS A 3 -8.38 -3.80 -16.26
N ALA A 4 -7.85 -4.34 -15.15
CA ALA A 4 -8.69 -4.98 -14.16
C ALA A 4 -9.70 -3.95 -13.64
N THR A 5 -10.99 -4.19 -13.87
CA THR A 5 -12.05 -3.33 -13.35
C THR A 5 -12.11 -3.51 -11.84
N ILE A 6 -11.64 -2.53 -11.09
CA ILE A 6 -11.74 -2.55 -9.63
C ILE A 6 -13.19 -2.30 -9.24
N LYS A 7 -13.67 -3.10 -8.29
CA LYS A 7 -14.97 -2.89 -7.67
C LYS A 7 -14.85 -1.80 -6.61
N GLY A 8 -15.80 -0.87 -6.61
CA GLY A 8 -15.87 0.24 -5.68
C GLY A 8 -15.17 1.51 -6.17
N SER A 9 -15.57 2.66 -5.62
CA SER A 9 -15.04 3.97 -5.99
C SER A 9 -14.02 4.53 -4.98
N GLY A 10 -13.71 3.77 -3.92
CA GLY A 10 -12.74 4.16 -2.89
C GLY A 10 -13.32 5.12 -1.86
N THR A 11 -14.64 5.13 -1.68
CA THR A 11 -15.32 5.86 -0.62
C THR A 11 -15.70 4.92 0.51
N ARG A 12 -16.04 5.45 1.69
CA ARG A 12 -16.50 4.64 2.82
C ARG A 12 -17.72 3.77 2.48
N GLN A 13 -18.62 4.30 1.65
CA GLN A 13 -19.85 3.61 1.21
C GLN A 13 -19.58 2.62 0.07
N SER A 14 -18.53 2.85 -0.72
CA SER A 14 -18.15 2.01 -1.85
C SER A 14 -16.63 1.81 -1.85
N PRO A 15 -16.10 1.04 -0.89
CA PRO A 15 -14.67 0.82 -0.79
C PRO A 15 -14.17 -0.01 -1.96
N TRP A 16 -12.89 0.14 -2.31
CA TRP A 16 -12.26 -0.78 -3.23
C TRP A 16 -12.17 -2.18 -2.62
N GLU A 17 -12.58 -3.19 -3.39
CA GLU A 17 -12.32 -4.60 -3.07
C GLU A 17 -10.98 -5.00 -3.70
N LEU A 18 -10.00 -5.34 -2.87
CA LEU A 18 -8.63 -5.66 -3.28
C LEU A 18 -8.22 -7.03 -2.76
N THR A 19 -7.22 -7.63 -3.40
CA THR A 19 -6.61 -8.90 -2.98
C THR A 19 -5.13 -8.69 -2.72
N THR A 20 -4.56 -9.39 -1.72
CA THR A 20 -3.13 -9.33 -1.45
C THR A 20 -2.33 -9.76 -2.69
N PRO A 21 -1.08 -9.32 -2.84
CA PRO A 21 -0.27 -9.63 -4.03
C PRO A 21 -0.22 -11.13 -4.35
N SER A 22 -0.13 -11.99 -3.34
CA SER A 22 -0.12 -13.45 -3.49
C SER A 22 -1.48 -14.08 -3.86
N GLY A 23 -2.56 -13.31 -3.92
CA GLY A 23 -3.92 -13.83 -4.16
C GLY A 23 -4.60 -14.48 -2.95
N SER A 24 -3.95 -14.49 -1.77
CA SER A 24 -4.38 -15.32 -0.64
C SER A 24 -5.47 -14.72 0.25
N SER A 25 -5.70 -13.40 0.21
CA SER A 25 -6.66 -12.75 1.11
C SER A 25 -7.24 -11.49 0.49
N GLN A 26 -8.54 -11.29 0.68
CA GLN A 26 -9.24 -10.07 0.29
C GLN A 26 -9.27 -9.04 1.42
N TYR A 27 -9.32 -7.78 1.05
CA TYR A 27 -9.44 -6.64 1.96
C TYR A 27 -10.11 -5.47 1.27
N LEU A 28 -10.59 -4.52 2.08
CA LEU A 28 -11.25 -3.32 1.60
C LEU A 28 -10.36 -2.10 1.83
N MET A 29 -10.40 -1.14 0.91
CA MET A 29 -9.75 0.16 1.08
C MET A 29 -10.65 1.32 0.69
N TYR A 30 -10.53 2.43 1.41
CA TYR A 30 -11.18 3.68 1.02
C TYR A 30 -10.40 4.90 1.51
N ARG A 31 -10.65 6.04 0.88
CA ARG A 31 -10.13 7.36 1.29
C ARG A 31 -10.99 7.93 2.41
N ASP A 32 -10.34 8.42 3.46
CA ASP A 32 -10.92 9.20 4.54
C ASP A 32 -10.26 10.58 4.56
N GLU A 33 -10.72 11.45 3.65
CA GLU A 33 -10.17 12.80 3.46
C GLU A 33 -10.44 13.73 4.66
N ALA A 34 -11.46 13.42 5.46
CA ALA A 34 -11.84 14.16 6.66
C ALA A 34 -11.01 13.79 7.90
N ALA A 35 -10.17 12.74 7.83
CA ALA A 35 -9.25 12.40 8.91
C ALA A 35 -8.10 13.43 9.01
N ASP A 36 -7.49 13.53 10.19
CA ASP A 36 -6.30 14.36 10.41
C ASP A 36 -5.13 13.50 10.95
N PRO A 37 -4.10 13.24 10.13
CA PRO A 37 -3.99 13.59 8.71
C PRO A 37 -4.98 12.78 7.83
N PRO A 38 -5.27 13.23 6.59
CA PRO A 38 -6.08 12.46 5.64
C PRO A 38 -5.53 11.05 5.47
N ALA A 39 -6.40 10.05 5.38
CA ALA A 39 -6.00 8.65 5.46
C ALA A 39 -6.52 7.77 4.31
N ILE A 40 -5.75 6.73 3.98
CA ILE A 40 -6.28 5.50 3.40
C ILE A 40 -6.59 4.54 4.54
N VAL A 41 -7.86 4.13 4.62
CA VAL A 41 -8.31 3.11 5.56
C VAL A 41 -8.25 1.75 4.87
N CYS A 42 -7.66 0.77 5.54
CA CYS A 42 -7.51 -0.60 5.07
C CYS A 42 -8.16 -1.56 6.06
N ILE A 43 -9.20 -2.28 5.64
CA ILE A 43 -9.95 -3.21 6.48
C ILE A 43 -9.65 -4.64 6.06
N VAL A 44 -9.08 -5.42 6.98
CA VAL A 44 -8.72 -6.83 6.80
C VAL A 44 -9.39 -7.64 7.91
N GLY A 45 -10.45 -8.36 7.57
CA GLY A 45 -11.31 -9.01 8.57
C GLY A 45 -11.87 -7.97 9.55
N LYS A 46 -11.52 -8.10 10.84
CA LYS A 46 -11.94 -7.16 11.90
C LYS A 46 -10.89 -6.06 12.19
N THR A 47 -9.76 -6.09 11.49
CA THR A 47 -8.64 -5.17 11.75
C THR A 47 -8.70 -4.01 10.78
N GLU A 48 -8.62 -2.80 11.32
CA GLU A 48 -8.49 -1.57 10.55
C GLU A 48 -7.06 -1.02 10.69
N LEU A 49 -6.34 -0.97 9.58
CA LEU A 49 -5.08 -0.24 9.44
C LEU A 49 -5.36 1.11 8.77
N ARG A 50 -4.53 2.11 9.06
CA ARG A 50 -4.62 3.42 8.43
C ARG A 50 -3.24 3.89 8.01
N TYR A 51 -3.15 4.36 6.77
CA TYR A 51 -1.97 5.01 6.22
C TYR A 51 -2.30 6.46 5.86
N GLN A 52 -1.34 7.37 5.85
CA GLN A 52 -1.59 8.72 5.34
C GLN A 52 -1.99 8.63 3.86
N LEU A 53 -2.99 9.43 3.45
CA LEU A 53 -3.54 9.42 2.09
C LEU A 53 -2.50 9.76 1.02
N ARG A 54 -1.61 10.71 1.34
CA ARG A 54 -0.48 11.13 0.49
C ARG A 54 0.47 9.98 0.12
N ALA A 55 0.42 8.85 0.83
CA ALA A 55 1.26 7.69 0.54
C ALA A 55 1.05 7.15 -0.88
N ILE A 56 -0.13 7.34 -1.48
CA ILE A 56 -0.39 6.95 -2.87
C ILE A 56 0.56 7.70 -3.81
N ASP A 57 0.55 9.03 -3.73
CA ASP A 57 1.32 9.88 -4.63
C ASP A 57 2.82 9.80 -4.34
N ASP A 58 3.20 9.79 -3.06
CA ASP A 58 4.59 9.68 -2.65
C ASP A 58 5.22 8.34 -3.09
N LEU A 59 4.47 7.22 -2.97
CA LEU A 59 4.94 5.91 -3.39
C LEU A 59 5.11 5.86 -4.90
N HIS A 60 4.13 6.37 -5.65
CA HIS A 60 4.23 6.45 -7.11
C HIS A 60 5.44 7.28 -7.57
N ALA A 61 5.63 8.46 -6.97
CA ALA A 61 6.78 9.32 -7.27
C ALA A 61 8.12 8.65 -6.94
N MET A 62 8.20 7.94 -5.82
CA MET A 62 9.39 7.17 -5.46
C MET A 62 9.68 6.06 -6.47
N LEU A 63 8.67 5.29 -6.87
CA LEU A 63 8.83 4.20 -7.85
C LEU A 63 9.25 4.74 -9.23
N LYS A 64 8.71 5.89 -9.66
CA LYS A 64 9.17 6.58 -10.88
C LYS A 64 10.64 6.98 -10.81
N LYS A 65 11.13 7.40 -9.64
CA LYS A 65 12.54 7.71 -9.44
C LYS A 65 13.42 6.46 -9.43
N HIS A 66 12.91 5.37 -8.85
CA HIS A 66 13.59 4.07 -8.79
C HIS A 66 13.76 3.44 -10.18
N ARG A 67 12.78 3.59 -11.08
CA ARG A 67 12.82 3.16 -12.49
C ARG A 67 13.03 1.66 -12.73
N ASP A 68 12.82 0.83 -11.72
CA ASP A 68 12.91 -0.62 -11.82
C ASP A 68 11.88 -1.29 -10.90
N TRP A 69 11.85 -2.61 -10.88
CA TRP A 69 11.12 -3.41 -9.91
C TRP A 69 11.71 -3.26 -8.50
N MET A 70 10.84 -3.01 -7.53
CA MET A 70 11.18 -2.93 -6.11
C MET A 70 10.47 -4.06 -5.36
N PRO A 71 11.18 -4.88 -4.55
CA PRO A 71 10.53 -5.89 -3.73
C PRO A 71 9.57 -5.27 -2.73
N LEU A 72 8.42 -5.90 -2.54
CA LEU A 72 7.36 -5.34 -1.70
C LEU A 72 7.77 -5.33 -0.23
N GLY A 73 8.17 -6.50 0.29
CA GLY A 73 8.23 -6.71 1.74
C GLY A 73 6.84 -6.62 2.38
N SER A 74 6.70 -7.13 3.61
CA SER A 74 5.42 -7.11 4.32
C SER A 74 5.58 -7.24 5.83
N ALA A 75 6.71 -6.78 6.36
CA ALA A 75 7.01 -6.87 7.77
C ALA A 75 5.93 -6.14 8.58
N ASP A 76 5.53 -6.73 9.71
CA ASP A 76 4.75 -5.99 10.70
C ASP A 76 5.61 -4.89 11.36
N GLU A 77 4.98 -4.06 12.20
CA GLU A 77 5.65 -2.93 12.85
C GLU A 77 6.77 -3.37 13.80
N GLN A 78 6.65 -4.55 14.42
CA GLN A 78 7.58 -5.05 15.43
C GLN A 78 8.80 -5.74 14.80
N LYS A 79 8.73 -6.09 13.51
CA LYS A 79 9.81 -6.74 12.79
C LYS A 79 10.60 -5.75 11.94
N PRO A 80 11.92 -5.96 11.80
CA PRO A 80 12.71 -5.20 10.84
C PRO A 80 12.18 -5.43 9.42
N ALA A 81 12.08 -4.36 8.64
CA ALA A 81 11.83 -4.47 7.21
C ALA A 81 13.16 -4.65 6.48
N ALA A 82 13.20 -5.56 5.51
CA ALA A 82 14.37 -5.74 4.67
C ALA A 82 14.67 -4.46 3.89
N GLU A 83 15.93 -4.04 3.89
CA GLU A 83 16.36 -2.85 3.15
C GLU A 83 16.07 -2.98 1.65
N GLY A 84 15.81 -1.84 0.99
CA GLY A 84 15.47 -1.82 -0.44
C GLY A 84 14.06 -2.28 -0.77
N THR A 85 13.20 -2.54 0.22
CA THR A 85 11.79 -2.91 0.00
C THR A 85 10.83 -1.73 0.13
N VAL A 86 9.65 -1.84 -0.50
CA VAL A 86 8.55 -0.88 -0.36
C VAL A 86 8.15 -0.73 1.11
N GLU A 87 8.11 -1.84 1.85
CA GLU A 87 7.85 -1.85 3.29
C GLU A 87 8.89 -1.04 4.08
N ALA A 88 10.19 -1.17 3.75
CA ALA A 88 11.23 -0.40 4.42
C ALA A 88 11.16 1.08 4.07
N TRP A 89 10.84 1.41 2.81
CA TRP A 89 10.63 2.80 2.40
C TRP A 89 9.43 3.44 3.11
N GLY A 90 8.31 2.71 3.26
CA GLY A 90 7.09 3.21 3.90
C GLY A 90 7.21 3.55 5.39
N ARG A 91 8.31 3.15 6.02
CA ARG A 91 8.65 3.43 7.42
C ARG A 91 9.96 4.22 7.60
N SER A 92 10.55 4.68 6.50
CA SER A 92 11.86 5.33 6.51
C SER A 92 11.76 6.79 6.96
N PRO A 93 12.68 7.28 7.82
CA PRO A 93 12.75 8.70 8.16
C PRO A 93 13.15 9.57 6.95
N LYS A 94 13.62 8.97 5.85
CA LYS A 94 14.01 9.67 4.61
C LYS A 94 12.87 9.78 3.60
N ASN A 95 11.69 9.20 3.88
CA ASN A 95 10.53 9.36 3.00
C ASN A 95 9.87 10.75 3.21
N PRO A 96 9.01 11.20 2.30
CA PRO A 96 8.35 12.50 2.41
C PRO A 96 7.49 12.70 3.68
N ALA A 97 7.08 11.62 4.35
CA ALA A 97 6.35 11.68 5.63
C ALA A 97 7.29 11.77 6.86
N GLY A 98 8.61 11.66 6.67
CA GLY A 98 9.59 11.70 7.75
C GLY A 98 9.53 10.48 8.69
N GLY A 99 8.97 9.35 8.23
CA GLY A 99 8.82 8.15 9.07
C GLY A 99 7.71 7.23 8.58
N TRP A 100 6.82 6.84 9.49
CA TRP A 100 5.73 5.92 9.17
C TRP A 100 4.60 6.61 8.41
N TYR A 101 4.22 6.05 7.26
CA TYR A 101 2.90 6.33 6.69
C TYR A 101 1.77 5.72 7.53
N GLY A 102 2.04 4.60 8.21
CA GLY A 102 1.09 3.98 9.13
C GLY A 102 0.79 4.86 10.35
N LEU A 103 -0.49 5.12 10.60
CA LEU A 103 -0.93 6.09 11.60
C LEU A 103 -1.05 5.50 13.01
N LYS A 104 -1.61 4.29 13.12
CA LYS A 104 -1.94 3.69 14.42
C LYS A 104 -0.79 2.84 14.95
N LYS A 105 -0.24 3.22 16.11
CA LYS A 105 0.79 2.42 16.82
C LYS A 105 0.30 0.98 17.06
N GLY A 106 1.18 0.02 16.80
CA GLY A 106 0.86 -1.41 16.80
C GLY A 106 0.28 -1.92 15.47
N LEU A 107 -0.09 -1.03 14.54
CA LEU A 107 -0.67 -1.34 13.23
C LEU A 107 -0.07 -0.45 12.11
N ARG A 108 1.20 -0.08 12.21
CA ARG A 108 1.86 0.81 11.21
C ARG A 108 2.51 0.08 10.04
N GLY A 109 2.87 -1.19 10.23
CA GLY A 109 3.54 -2.02 9.22
C GLY A 109 2.59 -2.63 8.19
N ARG A 110 3.11 -3.59 7.42
CA ARG A 110 2.42 -4.22 6.28
C ARG A 110 2.03 -3.22 5.18
N PHE A 111 2.71 -2.09 5.12
CA PHE A 111 2.56 -1.10 4.05
C PHE A 111 2.79 -1.73 2.66
N GLY A 112 3.87 -2.51 2.51
CA GLY A 112 4.21 -3.23 1.28
C GLY A 112 3.28 -4.41 0.97
N MET A 113 2.38 -4.80 1.87
CA MET A 113 1.36 -5.80 1.59
C MET A 113 0.11 -5.19 0.95
N TYR A 114 -0.32 -4.03 1.45
CA TYR A 114 -1.66 -3.50 1.17
C TYR A 114 -1.67 -2.30 0.21
N MET A 115 -0.65 -1.44 0.23
CA MET A 115 -0.60 -0.31 -0.70
C MET A 115 -0.35 -0.71 -2.17
N PRO A 116 0.48 -1.72 -2.49
CA PRO A 116 0.79 -2.03 -3.89
C PRO A 116 -0.43 -2.39 -4.75
N PRO A 117 -1.35 -3.30 -4.33
CA PRO A 117 -2.52 -3.60 -5.15
C PRO A 117 -3.46 -2.40 -5.31
N LEU A 118 -3.46 -1.45 -4.36
CA LEU A 118 -4.17 -0.19 -4.53
C LEU A 118 -3.56 0.67 -5.65
N LEU A 119 -2.23 0.80 -5.71
CA LEU A 119 -1.58 1.58 -6.76
C LEU A 119 -1.77 0.94 -8.15
N GLU A 120 -1.74 -0.39 -8.22
CA GLU A 120 -2.06 -1.13 -9.44
C GLU A 120 -3.51 -0.88 -9.86
N ALA A 121 -4.44 -0.97 -8.91
CA ALA A 121 -5.83 -0.66 -9.14
C ALA A 121 -6.02 0.76 -9.71
N LEU A 122 -5.34 1.75 -9.14
CA LEU A 122 -5.41 3.13 -9.60
C LEU A 122 -4.69 3.38 -10.94
N GLY A 123 -4.06 2.35 -11.54
CA GLY A 123 -3.32 2.45 -12.80
C GLY A 123 -2.00 3.22 -12.66
N LEU A 124 -1.41 3.22 -11.46
CA LEU A 124 -0.16 3.93 -11.15
C LEU A 124 1.05 2.99 -11.15
N ALA A 125 0.84 1.70 -10.90
CA ALA A 125 1.93 0.73 -10.79
C ALA A 125 1.56 -0.61 -11.45
N GLU A 126 2.58 -1.41 -11.74
CA GLU A 126 2.44 -2.84 -12.01
C GLU A 126 2.89 -3.62 -10.77
N VAL A 127 2.18 -4.70 -10.41
CA VAL A 127 2.51 -5.56 -9.27
C VAL A 127 2.64 -7.01 -9.73
N GLU A 128 3.62 -7.72 -9.18
CA GLU A 128 3.73 -9.16 -9.39
C GLU A 128 2.76 -9.93 -8.49
N HIS A 129 2.18 -10.99 -9.03
CA HIS A 129 1.22 -11.87 -8.34
C HIS A 129 1.72 -13.31 -8.19
N ASN A 130 2.97 -13.46 -7.74
CA ASN A 130 3.56 -14.73 -7.39
C ASN A 130 3.16 -15.17 -5.96
N PRO A 131 3.31 -16.46 -5.60
CA PRO A 131 3.05 -16.92 -4.24
C PRO A 131 3.89 -16.22 -3.15
N LYS A 132 5.07 -15.71 -3.49
CA LYS A 132 6.00 -14.99 -2.60
C LYS A 132 6.96 -14.10 -3.39
N ASN A 133 7.69 -13.23 -2.69
CA ASN A 133 8.74 -12.36 -3.24
C ASN A 133 8.26 -11.42 -4.35
N ASN A 134 7.01 -10.98 -4.26
CA ASN A 134 6.42 -10.03 -5.20
C ASN A 134 7.16 -8.70 -5.20
N ARG A 135 7.11 -8.03 -6.34
CA ARG A 135 7.70 -6.72 -6.59
C ARG A 135 6.64 -5.79 -7.19
N MET A 136 6.94 -4.50 -7.20
CA MET A 136 6.17 -3.50 -7.95
C MET A 136 7.08 -2.51 -8.67
N ARG A 137 6.55 -1.86 -9.71
CA ARG A 137 7.19 -0.71 -10.39
C ARG A 137 6.14 0.30 -10.83
N ALA A 138 6.54 1.55 -11.07
CA ALA A 138 5.65 2.57 -11.61
C ALA A 138 5.34 2.34 -13.10
N ILE A 139 4.16 2.81 -13.51
CA ILE A 139 3.76 3.00 -14.92
C ILE A 139 4.13 4.42 -15.39
#